data_AF-A0A7Z9Q747-F1
#
_entry.id   AF-A0A7Z9Q747-F1
#
_cell.length_a   1.000
_cell.length_b   1.000
_cell.length_c   1.000
_cell.angle_alpha   90.00
_cell.angle_beta   90.00
_cell.angle_gamma   90.00
#
_symmetry.space_group_name_H-M   'P 1'
#
loop_
_entity.id
_entity.type
_entity.pdbx_description
1 polymer ?
#
loop_
_entity_poly.entity_id
_entity_poly.type
_entity_poly.pdbx_seq_one_letter_code
_entity_poly.pdbx_strand_id
1 'polypeptide(L)'
;MAKDINITDLQVEVKKNGIFLKIHSDKPIPENTVTGWFSDNGWFYATIMNAYIDTNLVERIKYPAPVQNIIVHNSAESVQISLAVPIIETHEFLWPGNPRELLVSLRFPLDSLKPVFADAKPIGKPNVNLESELNYSRIRNATLLIGVSLSVAGVVASDGQEALGWELPTGLGLLIVTYIYDRYIQIDK
;
A
#
# COMPACT_ATOMS: atom_id res chain seq x y z
N MET A 1 -18.95 -25.26 -18.71
CA MET A 1 -19.90 -24.17 -19.01
C MET A 1 -19.28 -23.23 -20.03
N ALA A 2 -20.05 -22.46 -20.80
CA ALA A 2 -19.50 -21.61 -21.87
C ALA A 2 -18.79 -20.37 -21.28
N LYS A 3 -17.60 -20.07 -21.79
CA LYS A 3 -16.87 -18.82 -21.52
C LYS A 3 -17.74 -17.64 -22.00
N ASP A 4 -18.22 -16.83 -21.06
CA ASP A 4 -19.17 -15.77 -21.35
C ASP A 4 -18.52 -14.38 -21.41
N ILE A 5 -17.42 -14.19 -20.70
CA ILE A 5 -16.69 -12.92 -20.60
C ILE A 5 -15.43 -13.00 -21.46
N ASN A 6 -15.23 -12.03 -22.36
CA ASN A 6 -14.03 -11.90 -23.14
C ASN A 6 -13.18 -10.74 -22.61
N ILE A 7 -11.95 -11.04 -22.18
CA ILE A 7 -10.95 -10.06 -21.80
C ILE A 7 -10.39 -9.46 -23.08
N THR A 8 -10.59 -8.16 -23.24
CA THR A 8 -10.25 -7.43 -24.46
C THR A 8 -8.88 -6.76 -24.37
N ASP A 9 -8.43 -6.42 -23.17
CA ASP A 9 -7.17 -5.70 -22.95
C ASP A 9 -6.64 -5.89 -21.53
N LEU A 10 -5.31 -5.82 -21.39
CA LEU A 10 -4.58 -5.84 -20.13
C LEU A 10 -3.60 -4.68 -20.13
N GLN A 11 -3.77 -3.74 -19.19
CA GLN A 11 -2.91 -2.57 -19.06
C GLN A 11 -2.21 -2.56 -17.70
N VAL A 12 -0.89 -2.40 -17.72
CA VAL A 12 -0.09 -2.21 -16.51
C VAL A 12 0.20 -0.73 -16.30
N GLU A 13 -0.11 -0.23 -15.12
CA GLU A 13 0.21 1.13 -14.68
C GLU A 13 1.10 1.08 -13.42
N VAL A 14 2.30 1.64 -13.52
CA VAL A 14 3.28 1.63 -12.42
C VAL A 14 2.96 2.77 -11.46
N LYS A 15 2.92 2.44 -10.17
CA LYS A 15 2.77 3.39 -9.07
C LYS A 15 4.06 3.42 -8.24
N LYS A 16 4.18 4.39 -7.34
CA LYS A 16 5.40 4.59 -6.54
C LYS A 16 5.75 3.37 -5.68
N ASN A 17 4.75 2.64 -5.20
CA ASN A 17 4.89 1.52 -4.26
C ASN A 17 4.17 0.24 -4.72
N GLY A 18 3.99 0.07 -6.04
CA GLY A 18 3.19 -1.02 -6.55
C GLY A 18 2.87 -0.87 -8.02
N ILE A 19 1.98 -1.74 -8.49
CA ILE A 19 1.41 -1.66 -9.82
C ILE A 19 -0.09 -1.84 -9.78
N PHE A 20 -0.74 -1.27 -10.77
CA PHE A 20 -2.13 -1.54 -11.11
C PHE A 20 -2.16 -2.33 -12.41
N LEU A 21 -2.79 -3.50 -12.37
CA LEU A 21 -3.17 -4.24 -13.57
C LEU A 21 -4.66 -3.97 -13.83
N LYS A 22 -4.95 -3.27 -14.91
CA LYS A 22 -6.31 -3.06 -15.40
C LYS A 22 -6.65 -4.16 -16.39
N ILE A 23 -7.77 -4.83 -16.12
CA ILE A 23 -8.30 -5.91 -16.93
C ILE A 23 -9.61 -5.39 -17.53
N HIS A 24 -9.59 -5.16 -18.84
CA HIS A 24 -10.77 -4.73 -19.57
C HIS A 24 -11.47 -5.92 -20.20
N SER A 25 -12.80 -5.89 -20.19
CA SER A 25 -13.64 -6.96 -20.71
C SER A 25 -14.81 -6.41 -21.52
N ASP A 26 -15.42 -7.27 -22.34
CA ASP A 26 -16.62 -6.93 -23.09
C ASP A 26 -17.87 -6.84 -22.20
N LYS A 27 -17.88 -7.57 -21.08
CA LYS A 27 -18.97 -7.68 -20.09
C LYS A 27 -18.49 -7.49 -18.67
N PRO A 28 -19.38 -7.15 -17.72
CA PRO A 28 -18.98 -7.00 -16.34
C PRO A 28 -18.38 -8.27 -15.73
N ILE A 29 -17.30 -8.11 -14.95
CA ILE A 29 -16.68 -9.20 -14.20
C ILE A 29 -17.28 -9.23 -12.79
N PRO A 30 -18.05 -10.25 -12.39
CA PRO A 30 -18.63 -10.32 -11.06
C PRO A 30 -17.58 -10.55 -9.97
N GLU A 31 -17.73 -9.93 -8.80
CA GLU A 31 -16.76 -10.03 -7.70
C GLU A 31 -16.50 -11.46 -7.23
N ASN A 32 -17.54 -12.29 -7.19
CA ASN A 32 -17.47 -13.68 -6.76
C ASN A 32 -16.82 -14.63 -7.80
N THR A 33 -16.35 -14.12 -8.94
CA THR A 33 -15.72 -14.92 -10.00
C THR A 33 -14.20 -14.74 -10.06
N VAL A 34 -13.65 -13.88 -9.21
CA VAL A 34 -12.24 -13.50 -9.22
C VAL A 34 -11.55 -14.03 -7.97
N THR A 35 -10.40 -14.65 -8.15
CA THR A 35 -9.52 -15.07 -7.06
C THR A 35 -8.08 -14.70 -7.36
N GLY A 36 -7.31 -14.41 -6.31
CA GLY A 36 -5.94 -13.95 -6.43
C GLY A 36 -5.06 -14.55 -5.35
N TRP A 37 -3.82 -14.84 -5.70
CA TRP A 37 -2.78 -15.22 -4.75
C TRP A 37 -1.42 -14.85 -5.31
N PHE A 38 -0.43 -14.74 -4.43
CA PHE A 38 0.95 -14.51 -4.81
C PHE A 38 1.88 -15.46 -4.05
N SER A 39 3.10 -15.60 -4.56
CA SER A 39 4.15 -16.39 -3.95
C SER A 39 5.39 -15.55 -3.67
N ASP A 40 6.19 -15.99 -2.70
CA ASP A 40 7.39 -15.30 -2.22
C ASP A 40 8.48 -15.11 -3.28
N ASN A 41 8.37 -15.82 -4.41
CA ASN A 41 9.26 -15.72 -5.56
C ASN A 41 8.88 -14.60 -6.56
N GLY A 42 7.94 -13.72 -6.21
CA GLY A 42 7.58 -12.56 -7.05
C GLY A 42 6.58 -12.88 -8.16
N TRP A 43 5.78 -13.93 -8.00
CA TRP A 43 4.67 -14.20 -8.91
C TRP A 43 3.34 -13.86 -8.28
N PHE A 44 2.51 -13.16 -9.04
CA PHE A 44 1.09 -12.97 -8.75
C PHE A 44 0.25 -13.76 -9.74
N TYR A 45 -0.84 -14.33 -9.27
CA TYR A 45 -1.79 -15.11 -10.05
C TYR A 45 -3.21 -14.59 -9.78
N ALA A 46 -3.91 -14.17 -10.84
CA ALA A 46 -5.34 -13.88 -10.82
C ALA A 46 -6.08 -14.89 -11.70
N THR A 47 -7.14 -15.50 -11.16
CA THR A 47 -8.03 -16.38 -11.92
C THR A 47 -9.41 -15.75 -12.00
N ILE A 48 -9.93 -15.65 -13.23
CA ILE A 48 -11.27 -15.13 -13.50
C ILE A 48 -12.09 -16.26 -14.11
N MET A 49 -13.15 -16.67 -13.41
CA MET A 49 -14.08 -17.71 -13.87
C MET A 49 -14.96 -17.20 -15.02
N ASN A 50 -15.40 -18.13 -15.88
CA ASN A 50 -16.24 -17.87 -17.05
C ASN A 50 -15.66 -16.85 -18.03
N ALA A 51 -14.35 -16.64 -17.98
CA ALA A 51 -13.64 -15.68 -18.82
C ALA A 51 -12.67 -16.35 -19.79
N TYR A 52 -12.36 -15.63 -20.85
CA TYR A 52 -11.42 -15.99 -21.90
C TYR A 52 -10.57 -14.80 -22.30
N ILE A 53 -9.33 -15.05 -22.75
CA ILE A 53 -8.50 -14.04 -23.39
C ILE A 53 -7.89 -14.61 -24.68
N ASP A 54 -7.82 -13.83 -25.76
CA ASP A 54 -7.01 -14.22 -26.92
C ASP A 54 -5.52 -14.12 -26.54
N THR A 55 -4.82 -15.24 -26.48
CA THR A 55 -3.40 -15.28 -26.08
C THR A 55 -2.50 -14.50 -27.04
N ASN A 56 -2.92 -14.27 -28.29
CA ASN A 56 -2.20 -13.41 -29.23
C ASN A 56 -2.27 -11.92 -28.87
N LEU A 57 -3.25 -11.50 -28.06
CA LEU A 57 -3.25 -10.14 -27.48
C LEU A 57 -2.10 -9.96 -26.49
N VAL A 58 -1.69 -11.02 -25.81
CA VAL A 58 -0.71 -10.95 -24.72
C VAL A 58 0.71 -10.72 -25.21
N GLU A 59 1.07 -11.26 -26.36
CA GLU A 59 2.37 -10.98 -27.00
C GLU A 59 2.55 -9.49 -27.36
N ARG A 60 1.45 -8.72 -27.44
CA ARG A 60 1.47 -7.29 -27.75
C ARG A 60 1.46 -6.39 -26.51
N ILE A 61 1.29 -6.94 -25.32
CA ILE A 61 1.25 -6.14 -24.09
C ILE A 61 2.66 -5.65 -23.77
N LYS A 62 2.87 -4.35 -23.93
CA LYS A 62 4.07 -3.70 -23.40
C LYS A 62 3.86 -3.47 -21.92
N TYR A 63 4.70 -4.08 -21.09
CA TYR A 63 4.72 -3.84 -19.66
C TYR A 63 5.99 -3.07 -19.25
N PRO A 64 5.86 -1.98 -18.49
CA PRO A 64 7.01 -1.25 -17.95
C PRO A 64 7.66 -2.00 -16.77
N ALA A 65 8.92 -1.69 -16.49
CA ALA A 65 9.54 -2.08 -15.22
C ALA A 65 8.69 -1.56 -14.03
N PRO A 66 8.51 -2.34 -12.95
CA PRO A 66 9.27 -3.54 -12.60
C PRO A 66 8.63 -4.88 -13.03
N VAL A 67 7.62 -4.86 -13.90
CA VAL A 67 7.04 -6.10 -14.43
C VAL A 67 8.07 -6.78 -15.35
N GLN A 68 8.34 -8.06 -15.08
CA GLN A 68 9.31 -8.85 -15.84
C GLN A 68 8.63 -9.74 -16.87
N ASN A 69 7.41 -10.18 -16.59
CA ASN A 69 6.66 -11.05 -17.49
C ASN A 69 5.16 -11.02 -17.19
N ILE A 70 4.36 -11.28 -18.22
CA ILE A 70 2.92 -11.52 -18.13
C ILE A 70 2.61 -12.79 -18.91
N ILE A 71 2.06 -13.78 -18.23
CA ILE A 71 1.65 -15.06 -18.82
C ILE A 71 0.16 -15.22 -18.63
N VAL A 72 -0.55 -15.62 -19.69
CA VAL A 72 -1.96 -15.98 -19.59
C VAL A 72 -2.17 -17.43 -19.98
N HIS A 73 -3.13 -18.07 -19.33
CA HIS A 73 -3.53 -19.43 -19.63
C HIS A 73 -5.05 -19.54 -19.58
N ASN A 74 -5.66 -19.98 -20.68
CA ASN A 74 -7.08 -20.29 -20.71
C ASN A 74 -7.30 -21.76 -20.35
N SER A 75 -8.15 -22.03 -19.37
CA SER A 75 -8.70 -23.35 -19.10
C SER A 75 -10.04 -23.54 -19.82
N ALA A 76 -10.76 -24.62 -19.54
CA ALA A 76 -12.13 -24.79 -20.03
C ALA A 76 -13.12 -23.78 -19.41
N GLU A 77 -12.87 -23.34 -18.17
CA GLU A 77 -13.84 -22.61 -17.34
C GLU A 77 -13.33 -21.27 -16.82
N SER A 78 -12.08 -20.93 -17.07
CA SER A 78 -11.45 -19.74 -16.53
C SER A 78 -10.27 -19.28 -17.40
N VAL A 79 -9.80 -18.09 -17.08
CA VAL A 79 -8.49 -17.59 -17.49
C VAL A 79 -7.66 -17.31 -16.24
N GLN A 80 -6.41 -17.74 -16.27
CA GLN A 80 -5.40 -17.37 -15.28
C GLN A 80 -4.43 -16.37 -15.89
N ILE A 81 -4.24 -15.25 -15.22
CA ILE A 81 -3.29 -14.19 -15.57
C ILE A 81 -2.20 -14.20 -14.50
N SER A 82 -0.96 -14.36 -14.94
CA SER A 82 0.20 -14.49 -14.06
C SER A 82 1.18 -13.36 -14.33
N LEU A 83 1.61 -12.65 -13.31
CA LEU A 83 2.54 -11.51 -13.41
C LEU A 83 3.82 -11.83 -12.64
N ALA A 84 4.97 -11.70 -13.30
CA ALA A 84 6.27 -11.71 -12.63
C ALA A 84 6.64 -10.26 -12.25
N VAL A 85 6.76 -10.02 -10.95
CA VAL A 85 6.96 -8.71 -10.33
C VAL A 85 7.92 -8.84 -9.14
N PRO A 86 8.35 -7.73 -8.51
CA PRO A 86 9.03 -7.80 -7.22
C PRO A 86 8.16 -8.46 -6.14
N ILE A 87 8.75 -8.72 -4.98
CA ILE A 87 8.06 -9.28 -3.82
C ILE A 87 6.80 -8.44 -3.51
N ILE A 88 5.67 -9.12 -3.31
CA ILE A 88 4.36 -8.51 -3.06
C ILE A 88 4.11 -8.53 -1.56
N GLU A 89 3.70 -7.39 -1.01
CA GLU A 89 3.25 -7.24 0.38
C GLU A 89 1.77 -7.58 0.49
N THR A 90 0.95 -7.09 -0.45
CA THR A 90 -0.48 -7.34 -0.48
C THR A 90 -1.06 -7.16 -1.89
N HIS A 91 -2.23 -7.75 -2.12
CA HIS A 91 -3.01 -7.58 -3.34
C HIS A 91 -4.48 -7.27 -3.03
N GLU A 92 -5.15 -6.56 -3.94
CA GLU A 92 -6.58 -6.23 -3.83
C GLU A 92 -7.23 -6.19 -5.22
N PHE A 93 -8.50 -6.59 -5.28
CA PHE A 93 -9.35 -6.45 -6.46
C PHE A 93 -10.33 -5.29 -6.25
N LEU A 94 -10.40 -4.39 -7.22
CA LEU A 94 -11.19 -3.17 -7.16
C LEU A 94 -12.08 -3.06 -8.42
N TRP A 95 -13.31 -2.58 -8.23
CA TRP A 95 -14.27 -2.30 -9.31
C TRP A 95 -14.51 -0.79 -9.41
N PRO A 96 -13.70 -0.05 -10.19
CA PRO A 96 -13.68 1.41 -10.20
C PRO A 96 -14.86 2.01 -11.00
N GLY A 97 -16.10 1.71 -10.61
CA GLY A 97 -17.34 2.28 -11.17
C GLY A 97 -17.66 1.90 -12.62
N ASN A 98 -16.67 1.54 -13.43
CA ASN A 98 -16.81 0.94 -14.74
C ASN A 98 -16.98 -0.58 -14.57
N PRO A 99 -18.16 -1.16 -14.85
CA PRO A 99 -18.41 -2.55 -14.55
C PRO A 99 -17.55 -3.51 -15.42
N ARG A 100 -17.02 -3.03 -16.55
CA ARG A 100 -16.19 -3.79 -17.50
C ARG A 100 -14.68 -3.69 -17.24
N GLU A 101 -14.31 -3.03 -16.15
CA GLU A 101 -12.92 -2.88 -15.72
C GLU A 101 -12.76 -3.52 -14.35
N LEU A 102 -11.84 -4.48 -14.26
CA LEU A 102 -11.34 -5.02 -13.02
C LEU A 102 -9.94 -4.47 -12.79
N LEU A 103 -9.73 -3.84 -11.64
CA LEU A 103 -8.44 -3.30 -11.25
C LEU A 103 -7.80 -4.22 -10.21
N VAL A 104 -6.61 -4.72 -10.49
CA VAL A 104 -5.79 -5.47 -9.54
C VAL A 104 -4.70 -4.55 -9.01
N SER A 105 -4.73 -4.29 -7.71
CA SER A 105 -3.70 -3.53 -7.01
C SER A 105 -2.68 -4.49 -6.41
N LEU A 106 -1.41 -4.38 -6.81
CA LEU A 106 -0.30 -5.09 -6.18
C LEU A 106 0.58 -4.08 -5.46
N ARG A 107 0.74 -4.24 -4.15
CA ARG A 107 1.59 -3.38 -3.33
C ARG A 107 2.91 -4.08 -3.05
N PHE A 108 4.01 -3.36 -3.26
CA PHE A 108 5.36 -3.82 -2.93
C PHE A 108 5.78 -3.26 -1.56
N PRO A 109 6.52 -4.02 -0.75
CA PRO A 109 7.02 -3.52 0.52
C PRO A 109 8.01 -2.37 0.26
N LEU A 110 7.98 -1.34 1.10
CA LEU A 110 8.78 -0.12 0.92
C LEU A 110 10.29 -0.42 0.82
N ASP A 111 10.77 -1.45 1.51
CA ASP A 111 12.18 -1.87 1.49
C ASP A 111 12.63 -2.50 0.16
N SER A 112 11.70 -3.08 -0.61
CA SER A 112 12.00 -3.72 -1.90
C SER A 112 12.27 -2.71 -3.03
N LEU A 113 12.00 -1.43 -2.80
CA LEU A 113 12.15 -0.36 -3.80
C LEU A 113 13.53 0.32 -3.79
N LYS A 114 14.41 -0.04 -2.83
CA LYS A 114 15.79 0.48 -2.74
C LYS A 114 16.56 0.39 -4.07
N PRO A 115 16.54 -0.73 -4.83
CA PRO A 115 17.24 -0.79 -6.11
C PRO A 115 16.54 0.01 -7.24
N VAL A 116 15.20 0.11 -7.24
CA VAL A 116 14.45 0.85 -8.28
C VAL A 116 14.67 2.36 -8.17
N PHE A 117 14.86 2.87 -6.95
CA PHE A 117 15.24 4.26 -6.71
C PHE A 117 16.76 4.51 -6.83
N ALA A 118 17.60 3.47 -6.84
CA ALA A 118 19.04 3.61 -7.04
C ALA A 118 19.41 3.94 -8.49
N ASP A 119 18.62 3.45 -9.46
CA ASP A 119 18.84 3.67 -10.89
C ASP A 119 18.10 4.89 -11.46
N ALA A 120 17.20 5.50 -10.68
CA ALA A 120 16.54 6.74 -11.07
C ALA A 120 17.53 7.91 -10.98
N LYS A 121 18.01 8.40 -12.14
CA LYS A 121 18.83 9.63 -12.19
C LYS A 121 18.05 10.75 -11.49
N PRO A 122 18.58 11.34 -10.40
CA PRO A 122 17.83 12.29 -9.59
C PRO A 122 17.51 13.53 -10.45
N ILE A 123 16.23 13.72 -10.78
CA ILE A 123 15.74 14.97 -11.33
C ILE A 123 15.65 15.94 -10.15
N GLY A 124 16.74 16.68 -9.96
CA GLY A 124 16.90 17.63 -8.86
C GLY A 124 17.82 17.09 -7.77
N LYS A 125 18.70 17.96 -7.27
CA LYS A 125 19.51 17.68 -6.10
C LYS A 125 18.57 17.24 -4.97
N PRO A 126 18.75 16.07 -4.37
CA PRO A 126 18.04 15.74 -3.14
C PRO A 126 18.56 16.72 -2.09
N ASN A 127 17.77 17.72 -1.71
CA ASN A 127 17.99 18.42 -0.44
C ASN A 127 17.52 17.47 0.67
N VAL A 128 18.27 16.40 0.89
CA VAL A 128 17.98 15.41 1.92
C VAL A 128 18.84 15.79 3.12
N ASN A 129 18.33 16.77 3.84
CA ASN A 129 18.67 17.00 5.23
C ASN A 129 17.48 16.50 6.05
N LEU A 130 17.11 15.22 5.84
CA LEU A 130 15.96 14.60 6.51
C LEU A 130 16.22 14.39 8.01
N GLU A 131 17.50 14.40 8.41
CA GLU A 131 17.88 14.38 9.83
C GLU A 131 17.86 15.78 10.48
N SER A 132 17.82 16.88 9.70
CA SER A 132 17.82 18.25 10.25
C SER A 132 16.43 18.92 10.29
N GLU A 133 15.40 18.28 9.74
CA GLU A 133 14.02 18.82 9.60
C GLU A 133 13.02 18.24 10.63
N LEU A 134 13.51 17.61 11.71
CA LEU A 134 12.70 17.38 12.90
C LEU A 134 12.52 18.71 13.64
N ASN A 135 11.63 19.55 13.12
CA ASN A 135 11.29 20.86 13.69
C ASN A 135 10.74 20.67 15.12
N TYR A 136 11.39 21.30 16.09
CA TYR A 136 10.99 21.31 17.50
C TYR A 136 9.50 21.60 17.68
N SER A 137 8.95 22.54 16.89
CA SER A 137 7.53 22.90 16.94
C SER A 137 6.60 21.72 16.61
N ARG A 138 7.00 20.85 15.67
CA ARG A 138 6.22 19.66 15.28
C ARG A 138 6.34 18.55 16.31
N ILE A 139 7.55 18.30 16.82
CA ILE A 139 7.76 17.30 17.89
C ILE A 139 7.03 17.72 19.16
N ARG A 140 7.15 18.99 19.58
CA ARG A 140 6.44 19.53 20.74
C ARG A 140 4.93 19.34 20.61
N ASN A 141 4.34 19.72 19.47
CA ASN A 141 2.90 19.57 19.26
C ASN A 141 2.47 18.10 19.31
N ALA A 142 3.26 17.17 18.76
CA ALA A 142 2.99 15.74 18.85
C ALA A 142 3.09 15.23 20.30
N THR A 143 4.13 15.63 21.05
CA THR A 143 4.32 15.24 22.46
C THR A 143 3.20 15.77 23.36
N LEU A 144 2.74 17.01 23.13
CA LEU A 144 1.62 17.59 23.86
C LEU A 144 0.32 16.82 23.62
N LEU A 145 0.03 16.47 22.36
CA LEU A 145 -1.15 15.68 22.02
C LEU A 145 -1.11 14.31 22.70
N ILE A 146 0.01 13.59 22.60
CA ILE A 146 0.20 12.27 23.22
C ILE A 146 0.07 12.36 24.75
N GLY A 147 0.71 13.35 25.37
CA GLY A 147 0.67 13.55 26.82
C GLY A 147 -0.73 13.85 27.36
N VAL A 148 -1.49 14.73 26.69
CA VAL A 148 -2.88 15.05 27.07
C VAL A 148 -3.78 13.83 26.88
N SER A 149 -3.69 13.15 25.74
CA SER A 149 -4.51 11.97 25.45
C SER A 149 -4.27 10.85 26.47
N LEU A 150 -3.02 10.55 26.81
CA LEU A 150 -2.68 9.55 27.82
C LEU A 150 -3.12 9.96 29.23
N SER A 151 -3.01 11.24 29.58
CA SER A 151 -3.45 11.73 30.89
C SER A 151 -4.97 11.59 31.06
N VAL A 152 -5.75 11.97 30.04
CA VAL A 152 -7.22 11.83 30.06
C VAL A 152 -7.62 10.36 30.09
N ALA A 153 -6.97 9.51 29.28
CA ALA A 153 -7.24 8.07 29.29
C ALA A 153 -6.92 7.44 30.66
N GLY A 154 -5.83 7.84 31.30
CA GLY A 154 -5.46 7.38 32.64
C GLY A 154 -6.45 7.82 33.72
N VAL A 155 -6.99 9.05 33.65
CA VAL A 155 -8.04 9.50 34.59
C VAL A 155 -9.33 8.68 34.40
N VAL A 156 -9.75 8.45 33.15
CA VAL A 156 -10.95 7.66 32.84
C VAL A 156 -10.78 6.20 33.24
N ALA A 157 -9.61 5.61 33.00
CA ALA A 157 -9.31 4.22 33.34
C ALA A 157 -9.12 3.99 34.86
N SER A 158 -8.78 5.04 35.60
CA SER A 158 -8.64 4.99 37.06
C SER A 158 -9.99 5.06 37.81
N ASP A 159 -11.09 5.39 37.12
CA ASP A 159 -12.42 5.42 37.73
C ASP A 159 -12.89 3.98 37.99
N GLY A 160 -12.88 3.57 39.26
CA GLY A 160 -13.25 2.21 39.69
C GLY A 160 -12.10 1.19 39.79
N GLN A 161 -10.83 1.59 39.66
CA GLN A 161 -9.66 0.73 39.88
C GLN A 161 -8.79 1.23 41.04
N GLU A 162 -8.33 0.34 41.91
CA GLU A 162 -7.47 0.68 43.07
C GLU A 162 -6.02 1.02 42.69
N ALA A 163 -5.59 0.62 41.48
CA ALA A 163 -4.24 0.84 40.98
C ALA A 163 -4.24 1.86 39.84
N LEU A 164 -3.36 2.86 39.95
CA LEU A 164 -3.10 3.82 38.89
C LEU A 164 -2.44 3.12 37.68
N GLY A 165 -3.13 3.15 36.53
CA GLY A 165 -2.57 2.72 35.25
C GLY A 165 -1.34 3.54 34.86
N TRP A 166 -0.44 2.95 34.06
CA TRP A 166 0.83 3.57 33.63
C TRP A 166 0.63 4.77 32.69
N GLU A 167 -0.57 4.93 32.13
CA GLU A 167 -0.97 5.97 31.20
C GLU A 167 -0.96 7.36 31.84
N LEU A 168 -1.47 7.49 33.08
CA LEU A 168 -1.50 8.76 33.80
C LEU A 168 -0.10 9.29 34.16
N PRO A 169 0.77 8.54 34.84
CA PRO A 169 2.11 9.02 35.17
C PRO A 169 2.96 9.29 33.92
N THR A 170 2.79 8.50 32.86
CA THR A 170 3.50 8.71 31.59
C THR A 170 3.01 9.97 30.88
N GLY A 171 1.69 10.17 30.81
CA GLY A 171 1.07 11.35 30.21
C GLY A 171 1.52 12.65 30.90
N LEU A 172 1.43 12.69 32.24
CA LEU A 172 1.88 13.84 33.03
C LEU A 172 3.39 14.07 32.91
N GLY A 173 4.20 13.01 32.90
CA GLY A 173 5.64 13.10 32.70
C GLY A 173 6.03 13.75 31.37
N LEU A 174 5.37 13.36 30.26
CA LEU A 174 5.59 13.96 28.95
C LEU A 174 5.24 15.45 28.95
N LEU A 175 4.15 15.85 29.61
CA LEU A 175 3.75 17.26 29.69
C LEU A 175 4.75 18.09 30.52
N ILE A 176 5.21 17.57 31.65
CA ILE A 176 6.20 18.26 32.51
C ILE A 176 7.53 18.42 31.77
N VAL A 177 8.03 17.37 31.12
CA VAL A 177 9.29 17.43 30.35
C VAL A 177 9.16 18.44 29.20
N THR A 178 8.03 18.42 28.48
CA THR A 178 7.78 19.37 27.39
C THR A 178 7.71 20.82 27.90
N TYR A 179 7.05 21.04 29.04
CA TYR A 179 6.97 22.36 29.69
C TYR A 179 8.34 22.87 30.16
N ILE A 180 9.15 22.01 30.80
CA ILE A 180 10.50 22.38 31.23
C ILE A 180 11.37 22.71 30.01
N TYR A 181 11.27 21.93 28.94
CA TYR A 181 12.01 22.22 27.71
C TYR A 181 11.61 23.56 27.11
N ASP A 182 10.30 23.84 26.97
CA ASP A 182 9.80 25.13 26.48
C ASP A 182 10.24 26.29 27.36
N ARG A 183 10.25 26.10 28.69
CA ARG A 183 10.50 27.18 29.65
C ARG A 183 11.97 27.47 29.88
N TYR A 184 12.86 26.49 29.76
CA TYR A 184 14.26 26.65 30.18
C TYR A 184 15.27 26.42 29.06
N ILE A 185 14.94 25.68 28.01
CA ILE A 185 15.90 25.32 26.95
C ILE A 185 15.71 26.19 25.70
N GLN A 186 14.50 26.70 25.44
CA GLN A 186 14.23 27.58 24.29
C GLN A 186 14.40 29.09 24.57
N ILE A 187 14.68 29.53 25.80
CA ILE A 187 14.85 30.97 26.11
C ILE A 187 16.18 31.55 25.61
N ASP A 188 17.16 30.72 25.22
CA ASP A 188 18.48 31.18 24.74
C ASP A 188 18.65 31.16 23.19
N LYS A 189 17.57 31.25 22.40
CA LYS A 189 17.65 31.44 20.94
C LYS A 189 16.68 32.47 20.38
#